data_AF-K4GFG8-F1
#
_entry.id   AF-K4GFG8-F1
#
_cell.length_a   1.000
_cell.length_b   1.000
_cell.length_c   1.000
_cell.angle_alpha   90.00
_cell.angle_beta   90.00
_cell.angle_gamma   90.00
#
_symmetry.space_group_name_H-M   'P 1'
#
loop_
_entity.id
_entity.type
_entity.pdbx_description
1 polymer ?
#
loop_
_entity_poly.entity_id
_entity_poly.type
_entity_poly.pdbx_seq_one_letter_code
_entity_poly.pdbx_strand_id
1 'polypeptide(L)'
;PCEDIMEDNILRVLIWFINILAIMGNFVVLVILISSQYKLTVPRFLMCNLAFADLCTGIYLLLIAIKDVQTKSQYYNYAIDWQTGAGCNAAGFFTVFASELSIYTLTVITLERWHTITYAMELDRKVRFRHAMVIMLVGWVFAFTVALLPIFEVSSYKKVSICLPMDIETPLAQAYIMFLLVLNIMAFVIICTCYISIYFTVRNPNVFSSNSDTKIAKRMAILIFTDFLCMAPISFFAISASVKVPLITVS
;
A
#
# COMPACT_ATOMS: atom_id res chain seq x y z
N PRO A 1 -13.52 31.61 0.95
CA PRO A 1 -12.04 31.50 0.92
C PRO A 1 -11.71 30.09 0.47
N CYS A 2 -11.47 29.92 -0.82
CA CYS A 2 -11.36 28.60 -1.45
C CYS A 2 -9.87 28.32 -1.63
N GLU A 3 -9.25 27.67 -0.64
CA GLU A 3 -7.92 27.11 -0.80
C GLU A 3 -7.97 26.02 -1.87
N ASP A 4 -7.22 26.23 -2.95
CA ASP A 4 -6.82 25.17 -3.87
C ASP A 4 -6.20 24.02 -3.04
N ILE A 5 -6.70 22.78 -3.21
CA ILE A 5 -6.14 21.58 -2.53
C ILE A 5 -4.64 21.38 -2.87
N MET A 6 -4.12 22.04 -3.90
CA MET A 6 -2.69 22.17 -4.20
C MET A 6 -2.38 23.62 -4.59
N GLU A 7 -1.91 24.39 -3.61
CA GLU A 7 -1.59 25.82 -3.75
C GLU A 7 -0.41 26.09 -4.72
N ASP A 8 0.39 25.07 -5.06
CA ASP A 8 1.63 25.25 -5.83
C ASP A 8 1.66 24.43 -7.14
N ASN A 9 1.84 25.12 -8.27
CA ASN A 9 2.00 24.51 -9.61
C ASN A 9 3.18 23.53 -9.65
N ILE A 10 4.20 23.73 -8.80
CA ILE A 10 5.36 22.84 -8.69
C ILE A 10 4.94 21.46 -8.18
N LEU A 11 4.07 21.40 -7.15
CA LEU A 11 3.60 20.15 -6.57
C LEU A 11 2.80 19.32 -7.59
N ARG A 12 1.99 19.98 -8.41
CA ARG A 12 1.22 19.33 -9.49
C ARG A 12 2.13 18.69 -10.54
N VAL A 13 3.17 19.40 -10.99
CA VAL A 13 4.14 18.86 -11.97
C VAL A 13 4.89 17.67 -11.37
N LEU A 14 5.28 17.75 -10.10
CA LEU A 14 5.95 16.65 -9.40
C LEU A 14 5.05 15.41 -9.27
N ILE A 15 3.78 15.58 -8.91
CA ILE A 15 2.83 14.46 -8.77
C ILE A 15 2.62 13.76 -10.11
N TRP A 16 2.42 14.51 -11.20
CA TRP A 16 2.30 13.93 -12.54
C TRP A 16 3.55 13.15 -12.94
N PHE A 17 4.73 13.73 -12.71
CA PHE A 17 6.00 13.08 -13.02
C PHE A 17 6.21 11.79 -12.21
N ILE A 18 6.02 11.85 -10.88
CA ILE A 18 6.15 10.70 -9.98
C ILE A 18 5.16 9.60 -10.35
N ASN A 19 3.91 9.96 -10.67
CA ASN A 19 2.88 8.99 -11.01
C ASN A 19 3.19 8.26 -12.32
N ILE A 20 3.57 8.98 -13.38
CA ILE A 20 3.97 8.36 -14.65
C ILE A 20 5.16 7.41 -14.45
N LEU A 21 6.17 7.83 -13.67
CA LEU A 21 7.31 6.98 -13.34
C LEU A 21 6.90 5.74 -12.55
N ALA A 22 6.00 5.88 -11.57
CA ALA A 22 5.52 4.77 -10.75
C ALA A 22 4.74 3.75 -11.58
N ILE A 23 3.82 4.20 -12.45
CA ILE A 23 3.06 3.32 -13.35
C ILE A 23 4.00 2.62 -14.32
N MET A 24 4.87 3.36 -15.01
CA MET A 24 5.79 2.80 -15.99
C MET A 24 6.77 1.81 -15.35
N GLY A 25 7.34 2.17 -14.19
CA GLY A 25 8.27 1.33 -13.45
C GLY A 25 7.63 0.01 -13.00
N ASN A 26 6.48 0.08 -12.35
CA ASN A 26 5.77 -1.12 -11.88
C ASN A 26 5.24 -1.98 -13.03
N PHE A 27 4.77 -1.35 -14.12
CA PHE A 27 4.37 -2.06 -15.33
C PHE A 27 5.53 -2.82 -15.97
N VAL A 28 6.69 -2.17 -16.12
CA VAL A 28 7.89 -2.81 -16.66
C VAL A 28 8.34 -3.97 -15.77
N VAL A 29 8.36 -3.79 -14.44
CA VAL A 29 8.68 -4.87 -13.49
C VAL A 29 7.72 -6.05 -13.66
N LEU A 30 6.42 -5.78 -13.73
CA LEU A 30 5.39 -6.80 -13.90
C LEU A 30 5.55 -7.56 -15.22
N VAL A 31 5.78 -6.84 -16.34
CA VAL A 31 6.03 -7.45 -17.66
C VAL A 31 7.29 -8.31 -17.64
N ILE A 32 8.39 -7.81 -17.06
CA ILE A 32 9.65 -8.56 -16.98
C ILE A 32 9.45 -9.84 -16.17
N LEU A 33 8.77 -9.76 -15.02
CA LEU A 33 8.58 -10.92 -14.15
C LEU A 33 7.64 -11.98 -14.75
N ILE A 34 6.61 -11.56 -15.49
CA ILE A 34 5.65 -12.46 -16.15
C ILE A 34 6.22 -13.06 -17.45
N SER A 35 6.93 -12.25 -18.25
CA SER A 35 7.52 -12.68 -19.54
C SER A 35 8.77 -13.55 -19.36
N SER A 36 9.34 -13.54 -18.14
CA SER A 36 10.52 -14.32 -17.81
C SER A 36 10.31 -15.82 -17.97
N GLN A 37 11.15 -16.48 -18.77
CA GLN A 37 11.18 -17.94 -18.95
C GLN A 37 11.80 -18.68 -17.74
N TYR A 38 12.28 -17.94 -16.73
CA TYR A 38 12.86 -18.55 -15.53
C TYR A 38 11.76 -19.11 -14.61
N LYS A 39 12.09 -20.16 -13.84
CA LYS A 39 11.17 -20.74 -12.84
C LYS A 39 10.64 -19.66 -11.88
N LEU A 40 9.33 -19.64 -11.67
CA LEU A 40 8.65 -18.79 -10.69
C LEU A 40 9.01 -19.26 -9.28
N THR A 41 9.91 -18.52 -8.63
CA THR A 41 10.23 -18.70 -7.21
C THR A 41 9.25 -17.93 -6.33
N VAL A 42 9.10 -18.34 -5.07
CA VAL A 42 8.21 -17.65 -4.11
C VAL A 42 8.47 -16.14 -4.03
N PRO A 43 9.72 -15.64 -3.90
CA PRO A 43 9.96 -14.21 -3.84
C PRO A 43 9.57 -13.47 -5.12
N ARG A 44 9.75 -14.10 -6.30
CA ARG A 44 9.36 -13.51 -7.58
C ARG A 44 7.84 -13.37 -7.71
N PHE A 45 7.11 -14.40 -7.29
CA PHE A 45 5.65 -14.36 -7.26
C PHE A 45 5.13 -13.27 -6.32
N LEU A 46 5.71 -13.15 -5.12
CA LEU A 46 5.33 -12.09 -4.19
C LEU A 46 5.66 -10.70 -4.75
N MET A 47 6.81 -10.52 -5.39
CA MET A 47 7.15 -9.26 -6.08
C MET A 47 6.18 -8.91 -7.22
N CYS A 48 5.66 -9.90 -7.96
CA CYS A 48 4.61 -9.63 -8.95
C CYS A 48 3.33 -9.08 -8.33
N ASN A 49 2.91 -9.65 -7.20
CA ASN A 49 1.71 -9.20 -6.48
C ASN A 49 1.90 -7.77 -5.95
N LEU A 50 3.09 -7.45 -5.44
CA LEU A 50 3.43 -6.10 -4.99
C LEU A 50 3.41 -5.11 -6.15
N ALA A 51 4.09 -5.42 -7.26
CA ALA A 51 4.09 -4.56 -8.45
C ALA A 51 2.68 -4.35 -9.02
N PHE A 52 1.80 -5.34 -8.93
CA PHE A 52 0.40 -5.20 -9.30
C PHE A 52 -0.35 -4.23 -8.37
N ALA A 53 -0.18 -4.38 -7.05
CA ALA A 53 -0.80 -3.48 -6.08
C ALA A 53 -0.31 -2.03 -6.26
N ASP A 54 0.99 -1.83 -6.46
CA ASP A 54 1.57 -0.49 -6.71
C ASP A 54 1.09 0.11 -8.04
N LEU A 55 0.83 -0.72 -9.06
CA LEU A 55 0.21 -0.29 -10.31
C LEU A 55 -1.24 0.18 -10.08
N CYS A 56 -2.01 -0.52 -9.25
CA CYS A 56 -3.36 -0.09 -8.85
C CYS A 56 -3.32 1.26 -8.12
N THR A 57 -2.36 1.47 -7.22
CA THR A 57 -2.12 2.77 -6.57
C THR A 57 -1.78 3.87 -7.59
N GLY A 58 -0.93 3.57 -8.57
CA GLY A 58 -0.62 4.50 -9.67
C GLY A 58 -1.86 4.88 -10.48
N ILE A 59 -2.69 3.91 -10.85
CA ILE A 59 -3.97 4.15 -11.56
C ILE A 59 -4.90 5.04 -10.73
N TYR A 60 -5.02 4.78 -9.43
CA TYR A 60 -5.78 5.62 -8.51
C TYR A 60 -5.28 7.08 -8.51
N LEU A 61 -3.98 7.28 -8.32
CA LEU A 61 -3.38 8.62 -8.34
C LEU A 61 -3.56 9.30 -9.70
N LEU A 62 -3.57 8.53 -10.79
CA LEU A 62 -3.76 9.05 -12.14
C LEU A 62 -5.20 9.51 -12.35
N LEU A 63 -6.18 8.76 -11.84
CA LEU A 63 -7.59 9.16 -11.84
C LEU A 63 -7.78 10.48 -11.07
N ILE A 64 -7.15 10.64 -9.91
CA ILE A 64 -7.16 11.91 -9.16
C ILE A 64 -6.51 13.02 -9.98
N ALA A 65 -5.32 12.80 -10.55
CA ALA A 65 -4.59 13.82 -11.30
C ALA A 65 -5.34 14.29 -12.57
N ILE A 66 -5.98 13.38 -13.29
CA ILE A 66 -6.85 13.72 -14.43
C ILE A 66 -8.01 14.59 -13.97
N LYS A 67 -8.61 14.26 -12.82
CA LYS A 67 -9.73 15.02 -12.28
C LYS A 67 -9.32 16.38 -11.73
N ASP A 68 -8.13 16.50 -11.13
CA ASP A 68 -7.57 17.80 -10.73
C ASP A 68 -7.43 18.74 -11.94
N VAL A 69 -6.90 18.25 -13.06
CA VAL A 69 -6.73 19.05 -14.29
C VAL A 69 -8.07 19.40 -14.95
N GLN A 70 -9.01 18.44 -15.02
CA GLN A 70 -10.33 18.66 -15.62
C GLN A 70 -11.17 19.69 -14.86
N THR A 71 -10.91 19.87 -13.57
CA THR A 71 -11.71 20.73 -12.69
C THR A 71 -11.08 22.12 -12.47
N LYS A 72 -10.01 22.46 -13.21
CA LYS A 72 -9.40 23.80 -13.19
C LYS A 72 -10.46 24.88 -13.41
N SER A 73 -10.55 25.84 -12.48
CA SER A 73 -11.46 27.00 -12.43
C SER A 73 -12.95 26.78 -12.11
N GLN A 74 -13.42 25.53 -11.95
CA GLN A 74 -14.84 25.20 -11.69
C GLN A 74 -15.00 24.16 -10.55
N TYR A 75 -14.02 24.04 -9.65
CA TYR A 75 -14.00 23.07 -8.54
C TYR A 75 -15.28 23.08 -7.70
N TYR A 76 -15.87 24.26 -7.49
CA TYR A 76 -17.12 24.41 -6.76
C TYR A 76 -18.34 23.75 -7.43
N ASN A 77 -18.39 23.69 -8.77
CA ASN A 77 -19.56 23.15 -9.49
C ASN A 77 -19.47 21.64 -9.76
N TYR A 78 -18.26 21.06 -9.86
CA TYR A 78 -18.07 19.65 -10.22
C TYR A 78 -17.49 18.77 -9.10
N ALA A 79 -16.97 19.35 -8.00
CA ALA A 79 -16.49 18.55 -6.86
C ALA A 79 -17.61 17.69 -6.24
N ILE A 80 -18.85 18.22 -6.21
CA ILE A 80 -20.01 17.47 -5.73
C ILE A 80 -20.34 16.31 -6.68
N ASP A 81 -20.31 16.48 -8.01
CA ASP A 81 -20.55 15.39 -8.98
C ASP A 81 -19.46 14.31 -8.93
N TRP A 82 -18.20 14.69 -8.67
CA TRP A 82 -17.11 13.72 -8.49
C TRP A 82 -17.25 12.94 -7.18
N GLN A 83 -17.53 13.62 -6.06
CA GLN A 83 -17.76 12.99 -4.75
C GLN A 83 -19.04 12.13 -4.74
N THR A 84 -20.11 12.56 -5.40
CA THR A 84 -21.40 11.84 -5.44
C THR A 84 -21.47 10.76 -6.52
N GLY A 85 -20.68 10.89 -7.58
CA GLY A 85 -20.61 9.95 -8.70
C GLY A 85 -19.84 8.65 -8.41
N ALA A 86 -19.89 7.71 -9.36
CA ALA A 86 -19.23 6.41 -9.24
C ALA A 86 -17.69 6.47 -9.24
N GLY A 87 -17.10 7.60 -9.68
CA GLY A 87 -15.66 7.78 -9.77
C GLY A 87 -14.95 7.77 -8.41
N CYS A 88 -15.55 8.40 -7.40
CA CYS A 88 -14.98 8.43 -6.05
C CYS A 88 -15.05 7.06 -5.35
N ASN A 89 -16.13 6.31 -5.56
CA ASN A 89 -16.26 4.93 -5.06
C ASN A 89 -15.23 4.00 -5.72
N ALA A 90 -15.00 4.12 -7.03
CA ALA A 90 -13.98 3.35 -7.72
C ALA A 90 -12.56 3.73 -7.27
N ALA A 91 -12.30 5.03 -7.13
CA ALA A 91 -11.01 5.54 -6.64
C ALA A 91 -10.71 5.03 -5.22
N GLY A 92 -11.64 5.20 -4.27
CA GLY A 92 -11.48 4.74 -2.90
C GLY A 92 -11.33 3.23 -2.78
N PHE A 93 -12.06 2.46 -3.60
CA PHE A 93 -11.87 1.02 -3.71
C PHE A 93 -10.44 0.66 -4.13
N PHE A 94 -9.93 1.25 -5.22
CA PHE A 94 -8.58 0.96 -5.70
C PHE A 94 -7.51 1.36 -4.67
N THR A 95 -7.68 2.48 -3.96
CA THR A 95 -6.74 2.91 -2.92
C THR A 95 -6.66 1.91 -1.78
N VAL A 96 -7.80 1.57 -1.16
CA VAL A 96 -7.84 0.67 0.00
C VAL A 96 -7.41 -0.73 -0.42
N PHE A 97 -7.90 -1.22 -1.56
CA PHE A 97 -7.52 -2.53 -2.07
C PHE A 97 -6.00 -2.61 -2.30
N ALA A 98 -5.42 -1.61 -2.97
CA ALA A 98 -4.00 -1.58 -3.28
C ALA A 98 -3.15 -1.45 -2.01
N SER A 99 -3.53 -0.57 -1.07
CA SER A 99 -2.75 -0.36 0.17
C SER A 99 -2.75 -1.62 1.04
N GLU A 100 -3.91 -2.25 1.23
CA GLU A 100 -4.02 -3.47 2.05
C GLU A 100 -3.29 -4.64 1.39
N LEU A 101 -3.40 -4.78 0.07
CA LEU A 101 -2.69 -5.82 -0.66
C LEU A 101 -1.16 -5.62 -0.63
N SER A 102 -0.67 -4.38 -0.77
CA SER A 102 0.76 -4.06 -0.67
C SER A 102 1.30 -4.38 0.73
N ILE A 103 0.65 -3.91 1.80
CA ILE A 103 1.08 -4.17 3.19
C ILE A 103 1.09 -5.67 3.50
N TYR A 104 0.05 -6.39 3.10
CA TYR A 104 -0.04 -7.84 3.27
C TYR A 104 1.11 -8.53 2.53
N THR A 105 1.32 -8.18 1.25
CA THR A 105 2.37 -8.77 0.42
C THR A 105 3.76 -8.49 1.00
N LEU A 106 4.03 -7.26 1.45
CA LEU A 106 5.28 -6.87 2.10
C LEU A 106 5.54 -7.69 3.36
N THR A 107 4.51 -7.88 4.20
CA THR A 107 4.62 -8.71 5.41
C THR A 107 4.98 -10.16 5.07
N VAL A 108 4.33 -10.75 4.06
CA VAL A 108 4.61 -12.11 3.61
C VAL A 108 6.02 -12.22 3.02
N ILE A 109 6.46 -11.23 2.25
CA ILE A 109 7.83 -11.14 1.74
C ILE A 109 8.83 -11.13 2.89
N THR A 110 8.62 -10.30 3.92
CA THR A 110 9.52 -10.22 5.07
C THR A 110 9.56 -11.52 5.83
N LEU A 111 8.42 -12.17 6.06
CA LEU A 111 8.35 -13.47 6.73
C LEU A 111 9.05 -14.58 5.93
N GLU A 112 8.86 -14.60 4.61
CA GLU A 112 9.56 -15.55 3.73
C GLU A 112 11.08 -15.34 3.83
N ARG A 113 11.54 -14.10 3.79
CA ARG A 113 12.97 -13.78 3.90
C ARG A 113 13.54 -14.14 5.26
N TRP A 114 12.83 -13.80 6.33
CA TRP A 114 13.22 -14.15 7.68
C TRP A 114 13.31 -15.67 7.84
N HIS A 115 12.29 -16.40 7.41
CA HIS A 115 12.29 -17.86 7.47
C HIS A 115 13.44 -18.47 6.66
N THR A 116 13.64 -18.02 5.42
CA THR A 116 14.71 -18.54 4.55
C THR A 116 16.10 -18.26 5.10
N ILE A 117 16.34 -17.11 5.75
CA ILE A 117 17.65 -16.74 6.31
C ILE A 117 17.89 -17.44 7.65
N THR A 118 16.91 -17.44 8.55
CA THR A 118 17.05 -18.04 9.89
C THR A 118 17.10 -19.55 9.83
N TYR A 119 16.36 -20.18 8.93
CA TYR A 119 16.35 -21.64 8.75
C TYR A 119 17.17 -22.12 7.54
N ALA A 120 18.12 -21.30 7.06
CA ALA A 120 18.96 -21.62 5.90
C ALA A 120 19.72 -22.95 6.03
N MET A 121 19.92 -23.46 7.25
CA MET A 121 20.63 -24.71 7.55
C MET A 121 19.75 -25.97 7.52
N GLU A 122 18.42 -25.86 7.44
CA GLU A 122 17.50 -27.00 7.33
C GLU A 122 16.99 -27.15 5.87
N LEU A 123 17.65 -28.00 5.08
CA LEU A 123 17.38 -28.18 3.64
C LEU A 123 15.91 -28.57 3.31
N ASP A 124 15.18 -29.18 4.26
CA ASP A 124 13.83 -29.72 4.09
C ASP A 124 12.68 -28.75 4.40
N ARG A 125 12.96 -27.54 4.88
CA ARG A 125 11.92 -26.63 5.40
C ARG A 125 11.62 -25.42 4.52
N LYS A 126 11.91 -25.50 3.22
CA LYS A 126 11.58 -24.40 2.28
C LYS A 126 10.08 -24.25 2.13
N VAL A 127 9.58 -23.02 2.27
CA VAL A 127 8.18 -22.68 2.02
C VAL A 127 7.84 -23.07 0.58
N ARG A 128 7.01 -24.12 0.43
CA ARG A 128 6.60 -24.60 -0.89
C ARG A 128 5.74 -23.54 -1.56
N PHE A 129 5.96 -23.33 -2.86
CA PHE A 129 5.21 -22.38 -3.69
C PHE A 129 3.68 -22.46 -3.53
N ARG A 130 3.13 -23.67 -3.32
CA ARG A 130 1.70 -23.89 -3.05
C ARG A 130 1.21 -23.15 -1.80
N HIS A 131 1.99 -23.12 -0.71
CA HIS A 131 1.61 -22.39 0.50
C HIS A 131 1.61 -20.88 0.25
N ALA A 132 2.62 -20.37 -0.46
CA ALA A 132 2.66 -18.94 -0.81
C ALA A 132 1.46 -18.50 -1.66
N MET A 133 1.02 -19.33 -2.61
CA MET A 133 -0.20 -19.04 -3.38
C MET A 133 -1.46 -19.00 -2.51
N VAL A 134 -1.63 -19.96 -1.59
CA VAL A 134 -2.79 -19.99 -0.68
C VAL A 134 -2.78 -18.79 0.26
N ILE A 135 -1.62 -18.44 0.84
CA ILE A 135 -1.46 -17.26 1.70
C ILE A 135 -1.82 -15.98 0.92
N MET A 136 -1.32 -15.84 -0.30
CA MET A 136 -1.68 -14.68 -1.12
C MET A 136 -3.16 -14.65 -1.47
N LEU A 137 -3.79 -15.78 -1.80
CA LEU A 137 -5.22 -15.83 -2.08
C LEU A 137 -6.05 -15.32 -0.89
N VAL A 138 -5.67 -15.69 0.34
CA VAL A 138 -6.31 -15.16 1.55
C VAL A 138 -6.13 -13.64 1.65
N GLY A 139 -4.93 -13.13 1.40
CA GLY A 139 -4.65 -11.69 1.35
C GLY A 139 -5.49 -10.94 0.31
N TRP A 140 -5.66 -11.52 -0.88
CA TRP A 140 -6.50 -10.96 -1.94
C TRP A 140 -7.97 -10.88 -1.54
N VAL A 141 -8.52 -11.98 -1.01
CA VAL A 141 -9.92 -12.01 -0.52
C VAL A 141 -10.11 -11.00 0.61
N PHE A 142 -9.14 -10.92 1.53
CA PHE A 142 -9.17 -9.96 2.63
C PHE A 142 -9.16 -8.51 2.13
N ALA A 143 -8.19 -8.13 1.30
CA ALA A 143 -8.08 -6.77 0.75
C ALA A 143 -9.31 -6.38 -0.07
N PHE A 144 -9.85 -7.32 -0.87
CA PHE A 144 -11.07 -7.10 -1.64
C PHE A 144 -12.30 -6.89 -0.74
N THR A 145 -12.45 -7.71 0.30
CA THR A 145 -13.56 -7.59 1.25
C THR A 145 -13.51 -6.24 1.96
N VAL A 146 -12.35 -5.87 2.50
CA VAL A 146 -12.14 -4.61 3.21
C VAL A 146 -12.41 -3.41 2.28
N ALA A 147 -11.91 -3.42 1.05
CA ALA A 147 -12.16 -2.35 0.08
C ALA A 147 -13.64 -2.23 -0.35
N LEU A 148 -14.40 -3.32 -0.33
CA LEU A 148 -15.83 -3.32 -0.64
C LEU A 148 -16.72 -2.80 0.50
N LEU A 149 -16.29 -2.88 1.76
CA LEU A 149 -17.12 -2.50 2.91
C LEU A 149 -17.67 -1.06 2.81
N PRO A 150 -16.90 -0.03 2.41
CA PRO A 150 -17.44 1.32 2.28
C PRO A 150 -18.29 1.53 1.01
N ILE A 151 -18.38 0.56 0.11
CA ILE A 151 -19.34 0.57 -1.02
C ILE A 151 -20.72 0.06 -0.55
N PHE A 152 -20.74 -0.90 0.39
CA PHE A 152 -21.96 -1.44 1.00
C PHE A 152 -22.46 -0.59 2.20
N GLU A 153 -22.19 0.72 2.18
CA GLU A 153 -22.67 1.69 3.19
C GLU A 153 -22.20 1.44 4.65
N VAL A 154 -21.21 0.57 4.87
CA VAL A 154 -20.59 0.42 6.20
C VAL A 154 -19.75 1.65 6.56
N SER A 155 -19.25 2.35 5.54
CA SER A 155 -18.50 3.62 5.61
C SER A 155 -18.73 4.39 4.30
N SER A 156 -18.34 5.67 4.22
CA SER A 156 -18.52 6.51 3.02
C SER A 156 -17.19 7.01 2.47
N TYR A 157 -16.86 6.64 1.23
CA TYR A 157 -15.72 7.22 0.48
C TYR A 157 -15.95 8.69 0.06
N LYS A 158 -17.20 9.19 0.16
CA LYS A 158 -17.65 10.44 -0.45
C LYS A 158 -17.38 11.70 0.37
N LYS A 159 -16.92 11.56 1.62
CA LYS A 159 -16.85 12.70 2.56
C LYS A 159 -15.58 13.56 2.47
N VAL A 160 -14.51 13.05 1.87
CA VAL A 160 -13.25 13.80 1.70
C VAL A 160 -12.90 13.85 0.23
N SER A 161 -12.42 14.99 -0.26
CA SER A 161 -12.11 15.26 -1.67
C SER A 161 -11.11 14.28 -2.32
N ILE A 162 -10.39 13.52 -1.49
CA ILE A 162 -9.38 12.52 -1.88
C ILE A 162 -10.00 11.11 -1.98
N CYS A 163 -11.31 10.94 -1.74
CA CYS A 163 -12.02 9.66 -1.80
C CYS A 163 -11.52 8.61 -0.80
N LEU A 164 -10.99 9.08 0.33
CA LEU A 164 -10.57 8.23 1.45
C LEU A 164 -11.79 7.90 2.34
N PRO A 165 -11.86 6.69 2.94
CA PRO A 165 -12.91 6.34 3.89
C PRO A 165 -12.64 7.07 5.20
N MET A 166 -13.15 8.29 5.31
CA MET A 166 -12.94 9.20 6.44
C MET A 166 -14.29 9.65 6.99
N ASP A 167 -15.22 8.71 7.12
CA ASP A 167 -16.49 8.95 7.76
C ASP A 167 -16.34 8.75 9.28
N ILE A 168 -16.51 9.84 10.03
CA ILE A 168 -16.37 9.89 11.49
C ILE A 168 -17.75 10.13 12.16
N GLU A 169 -18.82 10.23 11.36
CA GLU A 169 -20.16 10.48 11.90
C GLU A 169 -20.85 9.22 12.40
N THR A 170 -20.48 8.05 11.87
CA THR A 170 -21.01 6.76 12.33
C THR A 170 -19.97 6.00 13.14
N PRO A 171 -20.37 5.38 14.28
CA PRO A 171 -19.44 4.58 15.10
C PRO A 171 -18.88 3.37 14.33
N LEU A 172 -19.62 2.87 13.32
CA LEU A 172 -19.19 1.77 12.46
C LEU A 172 -18.05 2.18 11.52
N ALA A 173 -18.14 3.36 10.90
CA ALA A 173 -17.07 3.86 10.03
C ALA A 173 -15.80 4.21 10.82
N GLN A 174 -15.94 4.77 12.03
CA GLN A 174 -14.81 5.01 12.93
C GLN A 174 -14.14 3.69 13.35
N ALA A 175 -14.91 2.64 13.67
CA ALA A 175 -14.38 1.33 14.00
C ALA A 175 -13.63 0.69 12.81
N TYR A 176 -14.14 0.86 11.59
CA TYR A 176 -13.48 0.41 10.36
C TYR A 176 -12.12 1.08 10.14
N ILE A 177 -12.05 2.41 10.28
CA ILE A 177 -10.79 3.16 10.15
C ILE A 177 -9.79 2.71 11.23
N MET A 178 -10.25 2.56 12.47
CA MET A 178 -9.42 2.06 13.57
C MET A 178 -8.88 0.67 13.28
N PHE A 179 -9.71 -0.22 12.74
CA PHE A 179 -9.33 -1.58 12.36
C PHE A 179 -8.20 -1.58 11.31
N LEU A 180 -8.34 -0.79 10.24
CA LEU A 180 -7.30 -0.61 9.21
C LEU A 180 -5.98 -0.10 9.81
N LEU A 181 -6.06 0.92 10.66
CA LEU A 181 -4.88 1.50 11.30
C LEU A 181 -4.16 0.50 12.21
N VAL A 182 -4.91 -0.28 13.00
CA VAL A 182 -4.35 -1.32 13.86
C VAL A 182 -3.67 -2.40 13.02
N LEU A 183 -4.25 -2.81 11.90
CA LEU A 183 -3.61 -3.75 10.97
C LEU A 183 -2.29 -3.23 10.41
N ASN A 184 -2.27 -1.96 9.98
CA ASN A 184 -1.05 -1.32 9.46
C ASN A 184 0.07 -1.29 10.53
N ILE A 185 -0.27 -0.89 11.76
CA ILE A 185 0.69 -0.86 12.88
C ILE A 185 1.19 -2.28 13.21
N MET A 186 0.30 -3.27 13.27
CA MET A 186 0.69 -4.66 13.50
C MET A 186 1.63 -5.17 12.41
N ALA A 187 1.33 -4.90 11.14
CA ALA A 187 2.21 -5.26 10.02
C ALA A 187 3.60 -4.63 10.17
N PHE A 188 3.66 -3.33 10.51
CA PHE A 188 4.93 -2.63 10.75
C PHE A 188 5.74 -3.29 11.88
N VAL A 189 5.10 -3.60 13.02
CA VAL A 189 5.76 -4.28 14.14
C VAL A 189 6.28 -5.67 13.75
N ILE A 190 5.50 -6.46 13.00
CA ILE A 190 5.93 -7.76 12.49
C ILE A 190 7.17 -7.60 11.59
N ILE A 191 7.15 -6.63 10.68
CA ILE A 191 8.27 -6.37 9.77
C ILE A 191 9.52 -5.97 10.54
N CYS A 192 9.40 -5.04 11.49
CA CYS A 192 10.51 -4.62 12.35
C CYS A 192 11.11 -5.77 13.15
N THR A 193 10.27 -6.57 13.82
CA THR A 193 10.73 -7.72 14.64
C THR A 193 11.42 -8.78 13.78
N CYS A 194 10.90 -9.07 12.58
CA CYS A 194 11.55 -9.96 11.63
C CYS A 194 12.93 -9.45 11.20
N TYR A 195 13.05 -8.16 10.87
CA TYR A 195 14.35 -7.58 10.47
C TYR A 195 15.37 -7.53 11.60
N ILE A 196 14.93 -7.22 12.83
CA ILE A 196 15.78 -7.31 14.02
C ILE A 196 16.27 -8.75 14.22
N SER A 197 15.40 -9.73 14.04
CA SER A 197 15.76 -11.16 14.13
C SER A 197 16.73 -11.59 13.04
N ILE A 198 16.57 -11.11 11.79
CA ILE A 198 17.54 -11.31 10.71
C ILE A 198 18.89 -10.71 11.09
N TYR A 199 18.92 -9.49 11.63
CA TYR A 199 20.15 -8.83 12.05
C TYR A 199 20.90 -9.61 13.12
N PHE A 200 20.20 -10.11 14.14
CA PHE A 200 20.81 -10.96 15.17
C PHE A 200 21.29 -12.31 14.60
N THR A 201 20.52 -12.92 13.70
CA THR A 201 20.89 -14.18 13.03
C THR A 201 22.18 -14.03 12.23
N VAL A 202 22.30 -12.97 11.44
CA VAL A 202 23.48 -12.71 10.59
C VAL A 202 24.72 -12.36 11.42
N ARG A 203 24.54 -11.75 12.59
CA ARG A 203 25.66 -11.44 13.51
C ARG A 203 26.15 -12.66 14.30
N ASN A 204 25.37 -13.74 14.33
CA ASN A 204 25.76 -14.97 15.01
C ASN A 204 26.79 -15.74 14.16
N PRO A 205 28.04 -15.91 14.62
CA PRO A 205 29.10 -16.57 13.83
C PRO A 205 28.81 -18.04 13.52
N ASN A 206 27.85 -18.66 14.22
CA ASN A 206 27.46 -20.06 14.02
C ASN A 206 26.49 -20.28 12.84
N VAL A 207 25.99 -19.20 12.21
CA VAL A 207 25.05 -19.29 11.08
C VAL A 207 25.78 -18.93 9.78
N PHE A 208 25.99 -19.93 8.91
CA PHE A 208 26.51 -19.71 7.56
C PHE A 208 25.41 -19.13 6.64
N SER A 209 25.08 -17.85 6.81
CA SER A 209 24.26 -17.13 5.82
C SER A 209 25.15 -16.57 4.71
N SER A 210 24.74 -16.70 3.45
CA SER A 210 25.50 -16.08 2.36
C SER A 210 25.43 -14.56 2.47
N ASN A 211 26.57 -13.88 2.35
CA ASN A 211 26.64 -12.42 2.28
C ASN A 211 25.75 -11.83 1.17
N SER A 212 25.39 -12.62 0.13
CA SER A 212 24.43 -12.23 -0.91
C SER A 212 23.00 -12.08 -0.38
N ASP A 213 22.56 -13.01 0.48
CA ASP A 213 21.17 -13.09 0.95
C ASP A 213 20.89 -11.95 1.94
N THR A 214 21.85 -11.63 2.80
CA THR A 214 21.82 -10.46 3.69
C THR A 214 21.78 -9.14 2.90
N LYS A 215 22.58 -9.01 1.83
CA LYS A 215 22.57 -7.80 0.98
C LYS A 215 21.22 -7.62 0.28
N ILE A 216 20.62 -8.71 -0.19
CA ILE A 216 19.28 -8.71 -0.81
C ILE A 216 18.22 -8.34 0.23
N ALA A 217 18.25 -8.95 1.42
CA ALA A 217 17.30 -8.63 2.50
C ALA A 217 17.39 -7.16 2.95
N LYS A 218 18.61 -6.60 3.04
CA LYS A 218 18.81 -5.18 3.36
C LYS A 218 18.24 -4.25 2.28
N ARG A 219 18.43 -4.57 1.00
CA ARG A 219 17.82 -3.81 -0.11
C ARG A 219 16.31 -3.88 -0.09
N MET A 220 15.75 -5.06 0.21
CA MET A 220 14.31 -5.23 0.38
C MET A 220 13.81 -4.41 1.58
N ALA A 221 14.50 -4.45 2.72
CA ALA A 221 14.15 -3.67 3.91
C ALA A 221 14.05 -2.16 3.64
N ILE A 222 14.99 -1.63 2.86
CA ILE A 222 14.99 -0.22 2.45
C ILE A 222 13.75 0.08 1.61
N LEU A 223 13.40 -0.80 0.66
CA LEU A 223 12.20 -0.65 -0.16
C LEU A 223 10.93 -0.64 0.70
N ILE A 224 10.80 -1.60 1.63
CA ILE A 224 9.65 -1.69 2.55
C ILE A 224 9.56 -0.45 3.44
N PHE A 225 10.66 -0.05 4.07
CA PHE A 225 10.67 1.10 4.97
C PHE A 225 10.38 2.41 4.23
N THR A 226 10.83 2.53 2.98
CA THR A 226 10.52 3.69 2.12
C THR A 226 9.03 3.72 1.78
N ASP A 227 8.42 2.59 1.44
CA ASP A 227 6.98 2.48 1.18
C ASP A 227 6.16 2.89 2.43
N PHE A 228 6.51 2.36 3.61
CA PHE A 228 5.88 2.76 4.87
C PHE A 228 6.07 4.24 5.20
N LEU A 229 7.27 4.81 5.00
CA LEU A 229 7.52 6.24 5.22
C LEU A 229 6.74 7.12 4.24
N CYS A 230 6.50 6.65 3.02
CA CYS A 230 5.65 7.36 2.05
C CYS A 230 4.16 7.25 2.40
N MET A 231 3.73 6.14 3.02
CA MET A 231 2.35 5.93 3.48
C MET A 231 2.06 6.50 4.89
N ALA A 232 3.10 6.77 5.68
CA ALA A 232 2.99 7.31 7.04
C ALA A 232 2.33 8.71 7.10
N PRO A 233 2.62 9.67 6.20
CA PRO A 233 1.90 10.94 6.14
C PRO A 233 0.41 10.74 5.87
N ILE A 234 0.05 9.88 4.92
CA ILE A 234 -1.35 9.57 4.58
C ILE A 234 -2.08 8.97 5.78
N SER A 235 -1.42 8.03 6.48
CA SER A 235 -1.95 7.40 7.69
C SER A 235 -2.04 8.39 8.86
N PHE A 236 -1.06 9.28 9.02
CA PHE A 236 -1.04 10.33 10.04
C PHE A 236 -2.13 11.39 9.80
N PHE A 237 -2.35 11.79 8.54
CA PHE A 237 -3.46 12.68 8.17
C PHE A 237 -4.83 12.00 8.33
N ALA A 238 -4.94 10.70 8.08
CA ALA A 238 -6.13 9.92 8.40
C ALA A 238 -6.37 9.83 9.93
N ILE A 239 -5.31 9.61 10.71
CA ILE A 239 -5.36 9.59 12.18
C ILE A 239 -5.75 10.96 12.74
N SER A 240 -5.12 12.05 12.29
CA SER A 240 -5.37 13.39 12.82
C SER A 240 -6.81 13.84 12.57
N ALA A 241 -7.36 13.54 11.40
CA ALA A 241 -8.77 13.76 11.12
C ALA A 241 -9.69 12.82 11.94
N SER A 242 -9.31 11.56 12.21
CA SER A 242 -10.10 10.64 13.07
C SER A 242 -10.17 11.04 14.56
N VAL A 243 -9.20 11.81 15.06
CA VAL A 243 -9.10 12.23 16.49
C VAL A 243 -9.85 13.56 16.75
N LYS A 244 -10.63 14.07 15.80
CA LYS A 244 -11.38 15.35 15.90
C LYS A 244 -10.50 16.57 16.24
N VAL A 245 -9.21 16.52 15.88
CA VAL A 245 -8.33 17.70 15.85
C VAL A 245 -8.01 17.97 14.39
N PRO A 246 -8.86 18.70 13.66
CA PRO A 246 -8.63 18.99 12.26
C PRO A 246 -7.40 19.90 12.16
N LEU A 247 -6.24 19.33 11.78
CA LEU A 247 -5.06 20.10 11.38
C LEU A 247 -5.17 20.63 9.94
N ILE A 248 -6.24 20.24 9.24
CA ILE A 248 -6.70 20.87 8.00
C ILE A 248 -8.01 21.59 8.36
N THR A 249 -7.89 22.75 8.98
CA THR A 249 -8.99 23.71 9.04
C THR A 249 -9.11 24.30 7.64
N VAL A 250 -10.00 23.71 6.83
CA VAL A 250 -10.50 24.40 5.65
C VAL A 250 -11.36 25.56 6.17
N SER A 251 -10.77 26.76 6.20
CA SER A 251 -11.48 28.01 6.52
C SER A 251 -11.91 28.72 5.24
#